data_AF-A0A7I0HM35-F1
#
_entry.id   AF-A0A7I0HM35-F1
#
_cell.length_a   1.000
_cell.length_b   1.000
_cell.length_c   1.000
_cell.angle_alpha   90.00
_cell.angle_beta   90.00
_cell.angle_gamma   90.00
#
_symmetry.space_group_name_H-M   'P 1'
#
loop_
_entity.id
_entity.type
_entity.pdbx_description
1 polymer ?
#
loop_
_entity_poly.entity_id
_entity_poly.type
_entity_poly.pdbx_seq_one_letter_code
_entity_poly.pdbx_strand_id
1 'polypeptide(L)'
;MGRTISPYSRQMLQIEENLSDFRRALRKADQEIFDDLIRTAKLQVQAGVMASLPYPIDSMLLSMMIELKKEINELTELKKKLREEFKL
;
A
#
# COMPACT_ATOMS: atom_id res chain seq x y z
N MET A 1 29.31 0.25 20.13
CA MET A 1 28.88 -0.76 19.13
C MET A 1 27.69 -0.17 18.38
N GLY A 2 27.82 0.05 17.07
CA GLY A 2 26.81 0.75 16.27
C GLY A 2 25.48 -0.01 16.32
N ARG A 3 24.39 0.70 16.63
CA ARG A 3 23.03 0.13 16.63
C ARG A 3 22.74 -0.36 15.21
N THR A 4 22.60 -1.67 15.03
CA THR A 4 22.17 -2.26 13.76
C THR A 4 20.83 -1.64 13.37
N ILE A 5 20.78 -0.96 12.22
CA ILE A 5 19.53 -0.45 11.68
C ILE A 5 18.65 -1.67 11.37
N SER A 6 17.42 -1.67 11.92
CA SER A 6 16.47 -2.76 11.68
C SER A 6 16.19 -2.88 10.18
N PRO A 7 16.22 -4.09 9.59
CA PRO A 7 15.85 -4.28 8.20
C PRO A 7 14.48 -3.67 7.90
N TYR A 8 14.32 -3.03 6.74
CA TYR A 8 13.07 -2.34 6.38
C TYR A 8 11.84 -3.26 6.52
N SER A 9 11.95 -4.53 6.08
CA SER A 9 10.88 -5.53 6.24
C SER A 9 10.44 -5.72 7.70
N ARG A 10 11.37 -5.69 8.65
CA ARG A 10 11.06 -5.77 10.08
C ARG A 10 10.40 -4.50 10.60
N GLN A 11 10.80 -3.34 10.07
CA GLN A 11 10.12 -2.08 10.41
C GLN A 11 8.68 -2.05 9.88
N MET A 12 8.41 -2.62 8.70
CA MET A 12 7.04 -2.74 8.17
C MET A 12 6.15 -3.61 9.06
N LEU A 13 6.68 -4.73 9.57
CA LEU A 13 5.94 -5.57 10.53
C LEU A 13 5.58 -4.79 11.79
N GLN A 14 6.51 -3.99 12.33
CA GLN A 14 6.23 -3.14 13.48
C GLN A 14 5.12 -2.12 13.19
N ILE A 15 5.11 -1.53 12.00
CA ILE A 15 4.04 -0.60 11.58
C ILE A 15 2.69 -1.31 11.50
N GLU A 16 2.64 -2.51 10.91
CA GLU A 16 1.42 -3.32 10.84
C GLU A 16 0.89 -3.69 12.24
N GLU A 17 1.77 -4.09 13.16
CA GLU A 17 1.41 -4.33 14.56
C GLU A 17 0.86 -3.07 15.24
N ASN A 18 1.50 -1.92 15.03
CA ASN A 18 1.05 -0.63 15.58
C ASN A 18 -0.31 -0.21 15.03
N LEU A 19 -0.65 -0.62 13.81
CA LEU A 19 -1.95 -0.35 13.18
C LEU A 19 -3.01 -1.41 13.49
N SER A 20 -2.70 -2.42 14.29
CA SER A 20 -3.65 -3.50 14.61
C SER A 20 -4.92 -3.00 15.31
N ASP A 21 -4.80 -2.04 16.25
CA ASP A 21 -5.93 -1.41 16.93
C ASP A 21 -6.80 -0.62 15.96
N PHE A 22 -6.16 0.16 15.08
CA PHE A 22 -6.84 0.89 14.02
C PHE A 22 -7.63 -0.06 13.12
N ARG A 23 -6.99 -1.13 12.64
CA ARG A 23 -7.64 -2.17 11.83
C ARG A 23 -8.82 -2.78 12.58
N ARG A 24 -8.68 -3.15 13.86
CA ARG A 24 -9.77 -3.76 14.65
C ARG A 24 -10.98 -2.83 14.82
N ALA A 25 -10.77 -1.52 14.82
CA ALA A 25 -11.84 -0.53 14.91
C ALA A 25 -12.61 -0.31 13.59
N LEU A 26 -12.08 -0.77 12.45
CA LEU A 26 -12.74 -0.67 11.15
C LEU A 26 -13.92 -1.65 11.02
N ARG A 27 -14.89 -1.32 10.16
CA ARG A 27 -15.94 -2.27 9.74
C ARG A 27 -15.30 -3.46 9.02
N LYS A 28 -15.97 -4.62 9.03
CA LYS A 28 -15.41 -5.84 8.41
C LYS A 28 -14.98 -5.64 6.94
N ALA A 29 -15.80 -4.98 6.12
CA ALA A 29 -15.46 -4.69 4.74
C ALA A 29 -14.20 -3.81 4.61
N ASP A 30 -14.05 -2.81 5.50
CA ASP A 30 -12.90 -1.92 5.50
C ASP A 30 -11.63 -2.61 6.03
N GLN A 31 -11.77 -3.61 6.91
CA GLN A 31 -10.64 -4.44 7.36
C GLN A 31 -10.03 -5.24 6.21
N GLU A 32 -10.86 -5.80 5.33
CA GLU A 32 -10.40 -6.53 4.15
C GLU A 32 -9.63 -5.62 3.20
N ILE A 33 -10.14 -4.40 2.96
CA ILE A 33 -9.43 -3.38 2.15
C ILE A 33 -8.10 -2.99 2.82
N PHE A 34 -8.09 -2.78 4.13
CA PHE A 34 -6.87 -2.47 4.87
C PHE A 34 -5.80 -3.56 4.71
N ASP A 35 -6.19 -4.83 4.83
CA ASP A 35 -5.27 -5.96 4.67
C ASP A 35 -4.63 -6.02 3.29
N ASP A 36 -5.43 -5.74 2.25
CA ASP A 36 -4.94 -5.70 0.88
C ASP A 36 -4.01 -4.51 0.63
N LEU A 37 -4.28 -3.35 1.20
CA LEU A 37 -3.36 -2.21 1.16
C LEU A 37 -2.02 -2.55 1.83
N ILE A 38 -2.03 -3.17 3.01
CA ILE A 38 -0.82 -3.62 3.70
C ILE A 38 -0.05 -4.65 2.87
N ARG A 39 -0.74 -5.59 2.22
CA ARG A 39 -0.14 -6.58 1.32
C ARG A 39 0.55 -5.90 0.14
N THR A 40 -0.11 -4.94 -0.50
CA THR A 40 0.44 -4.17 -1.62
C THR A 40 1.68 -3.39 -1.22
N ALA A 41 1.69 -2.75 -0.05
CA ALA A 41 2.89 -2.08 0.45
C ALA A 41 4.08 -3.05 0.63
N LYS A 42 3.82 -4.27 1.14
CA LYS A 42 4.85 -5.32 1.29
C LYS A 42 5.45 -5.80 -0.04
N LEU A 43 4.73 -5.68 -1.16
CA LEU A 43 5.29 -6.01 -2.48
C LEU A 43 6.36 -4.99 -2.92
N GLN A 44 6.32 -3.77 -2.39
CA GLN A 44 7.23 -2.67 -2.73
C GLN A 44 8.38 -2.50 -1.73
N VAL A 45 8.76 -3.56 -1.01
CA VAL A 45 9.86 -3.55 -0.01
C VAL A 45 11.15 -2.92 -0.56
N GLN A 46 11.52 -3.22 -1.80
CA GLN A 46 12.76 -2.70 -2.38
C GLN A 46 12.75 -1.18 -2.56
N ALA A 47 11.62 -0.61 -2.99
CA ALA A 47 11.45 0.83 -3.09
C ALA A 47 11.53 1.48 -1.70
N GLY A 48 10.94 0.84 -0.68
CA GLY A 48 11.01 1.30 0.70
C GLY A 48 12.42 1.28 1.30
N VAL A 49 13.20 0.22 1.03
CA VAL A 49 14.63 0.14 1.41
C VAL A 49 15.41 1.29 0.77
N MET A 50 15.22 1.52 -0.53
CA MET A 50 15.91 2.59 -1.26
C MET A 50 15.52 4.00 -0.78
N ALA A 51 14.25 4.21 -0.46
CA ALA A 51 13.77 5.49 0.03
C ALA A 51 14.41 5.89 1.37
N SER A 52 14.75 4.91 2.22
CA SER A 52 15.46 5.12 3.49
C SER A 52 14.86 6.23 4.36
N LEU A 53 13.53 6.35 4.33
CA LEU A 53 12.79 7.40 5.06
C LEU A 53 12.85 7.16 6.58
N PRO A 54 12.82 8.22 7.40
CA PRO A 54 12.79 8.10 8.86
C PRO A 54 11.57 7.33 9.38
N TYR A 55 10.44 7.43 8.68
CA TYR A 55 9.20 6.74 8.98
C TYR A 55 8.82 5.80 7.83
N PRO A 56 8.98 4.47 7.98
CA PRO A 56 8.66 3.50 6.94
C PRO A 56 7.23 3.55 6.42
N ILE A 57 6.28 4.00 7.26
CA ILE A 57 4.89 4.19 6.87
C ILE A 57 4.75 5.16 5.69
N ASP A 58 5.62 6.16 5.55
CA ASP A 58 5.56 7.13 4.45
C ASP A 58 5.75 6.45 3.09
N SER A 59 6.77 5.58 2.98
CA SER A 59 7.02 4.82 1.75
C SER A 59 6.01 3.69 1.54
N MET A 60 5.45 3.12 2.62
CA MET A 60 4.33 2.18 2.52
C MET A 60 3.09 2.84 1.94
N LEU A 61 2.67 3.99 2.48
CA LEU A 61 1.51 4.74 2.01
C LEU A 61 1.71 5.21 0.57
N LEU A 62 2.90 5.70 0.21
CA LEU A 62 3.19 6.07 -1.17
C LEU A 62 3.07 4.86 -2.13
N SER A 63 3.57 3.70 -1.71
CA SER A 63 3.45 2.46 -2.49
C SER A 63 1.99 2.04 -2.69
N MET A 64 1.17 2.12 -1.64
CA MET A 64 -0.28 1.87 -1.73
C MET A 64 -0.96 2.84 -2.70
N MET A 65 -0.66 4.13 -2.59
CA MET A 65 -1.23 5.17 -3.45
C MET A 65 -0.86 4.99 -4.93
N ILE A 66 0.39 4.58 -5.20
CA ILE A 66 0.84 4.27 -6.57
C ILE A 66 0.01 3.13 -7.15
N GLU A 67 -0.19 2.05 -6.40
CA GLU A 67 -0.95 0.90 -6.88
C GLU A 67 -2.42 1.25 -7.11
N LEU A 68 -3.06 1.94 -6.16
CA LEU A 68 -4.42 2.46 -6.33
C LEU A 68 -4.53 3.36 -7.57
N LYS A 69 -3.51 4.19 -7.85
CA LYS A 69 -3.51 5.04 -9.04
C LYS A 69 -3.41 4.22 -10.34
N LYS A 70 -2.67 3.11 -10.34
CA LYS A 70 -2.63 2.19 -11.49
C LYS A 70 -4.01 1.57 -11.74
N GLU A 71 -4.64 1.02 -10.70
CA GLU A 71 -5.99 0.44 -10.80
C GLU A 71 -7.01 1.47 -11.33
N ILE A 72 -6.97 2.71 -10.82
CA ILE A 72 -7.82 3.80 -11.32
C ILE A 72 -7.57 4.09 -12.81
N ASN A 73 -6.31 4.12 -13.23
CA ASN A 73 -5.97 4.36 -14.63
C ASN A 73 -6.45 3.20 -15.53
N GLU A 74 -6.27 1.95 -15.09
CA GLU A 74 -6.76 0.76 -15.80
C GLU A 74 -8.28 0.77 -15.95
N LEU A 75 -9.01 1.07 -14.88
CA LEU A 75 -10.48 1.23 -14.90
C LEU A 75 -10.92 2.37 -15.83
N THR A 76 -10.16 3.46 -15.87
CA THR A 76 -10.43 4.60 -16.77
C THR A 76 -10.26 4.19 -18.23
N GLU A 77 -9.19 3.47 -18.56
CA GLU A 77 -8.95 2.97 -19.91
C GLU A 77 -10.00 1.92 -20.33
N LEU A 78 -10.38 1.02 -19.43
CA LEU A 78 -11.45 0.06 -19.70
C LEU A 78 -12.79 0.76 -19.97
N LYS A 79 -13.13 1.77 -19.17
CA LYS A 79 -14.33 2.58 -19.36
C LYS A 79 -14.32 3.31 -20.71
N LYS A 80 -13.16 3.81 -21.14
CA LYS A 80 -13.00 4.46 -22.45
C LYS A 80 -13.25 3.46 -23.59
N LYS A 81 -12.62 2.28 -23.54
CA LYS A 81 -12.82 1.21 -24.53
C LYS A 81 -14.29 0.77 -24.63
N LEU A 82 -14.95 0.58 -23.49
CA LEU A 82 -16.37 0.23 -23.45
C LEU A 82 -17.24 1.32 -24.10
N ARG A 83 -16.97 2.60 -23.84
CA ARG A 83 -17.71 3.70 -24.49
C ARG A 83 -17.53 3.70 -26.01
N GLU A 84 -16.30 3.49 -26.48
CA GLU A 84 -15.98 3.40 -27.91
C GLU A 84 -16.69 2.22 -28.59
N GLU A 85 -16.73 1.05 -27.92
CA GLU A 85 -17.36 -0.16 -28.42
C GLU A 85 -18.90 -0.04 -28.49
N PHE A 86 -19.53 0.59 -27.50
CA PHE A 86 -20.98 0.73 -27.43
C PHE A 86 -21.55 2.03 -28.05
N LYS A 87 -20.70 2.90 -28.64
CA LYS A 87 -21.08 4.21 -29.24
C LYS A 87 -22.04 5.05 -28.36
N LEU A 88 -21.78 5.09 -27.05
CA LEU A 88 -22.41 6.03 -26.10
C LEU A 88 -21.53 7.27 -25.92
#